data_AF-A0A8X6JCS0-F1
#
_entry.id   AF-A0A8X6JCS0-F1
#
_cell.length_a   1.000
_cell.length_b   1.000
_cell.length_c   1.000
_cell.angle_alpha   90.00
_cell.angle_beta   90.00
_cell.angle_gamma   90.00
#
_symmetry.space_group_name_H-M   'P 1'
#
loop_
_entity.id
_entity.type
_entity.pdbx_description
1 polymer ?
#
loop_
_entity_poly.entity_id
_entity_poly.type
_entity_poly.pdbx_seq_one_letter_code
_entity_poly.pdbx_strand_id
1 'polypeptide(L)' 'MTGDQQPASLGLGCHSKGTIIHELGHALGFYHGHNRSDRDDYLDIFMSNVQKGKYYALKGVTLGTHVISQLHSCP' A
#
# COMPACT_ATOMS: atom_id res chain seq x y z
N MET A 1 -17.72 -1.76 -18.95
CA MET A 1 -16.64 -2.06 -17.99
C MET A 1 -17.12 -3.22 -17.15
N THR A 2 -16.59 -4.42 -17.36
CA THR A 2 -16.83 -5.56 -16.48
C THR A 2 -15.54 -5.84 -15.73
N GLY A 3 -15.58 -5.73 -14.41
CA GLY A 3 -14.49 -6.15 -13.52
C GLY A 3 -14.63 -7.64 -13.20
N ASP A 4 -13.50 -8.33 -13.11
CA ASP A 4 -13.42 -9.74 -12.69
C ASP A 4 -13.14 -9.82 -11.18
N GLN A 5 -13.03 -11.03 -10.63
CA GLN A 5 -12.69 -11.25 -9.23
C GLN A 5 -11.28 -10.72 -8.90
N GLN A 6 -11.19 -9.85 -7.89
CA GLN A 6 -9.92 -9.41 -7.29
C GLN A 6 -9.78 -10.04 -5.90
N PRO A 7 -8.89 -11.04 -5.71
CA PRO A 7 -8.69 -11.65 -4.41
C PRO A 7 -7.94 -10.69 -3.48
N ALA A 8 -8.39 -10.60 -2.22
CA ALA A 8 -7.69 -9.96 -1.12
C ALA A 8 -7.22 -11.04 -0.13
N SER A 9 -5.97 -10.94 0.34
CA SER A 9 -5.39 -11.96 1.23
C SER A 9 -5.41 -11.50 2.68
N LEU A 10 -6.14 -12.22 3.53
CA LEU A 10 -6.15 -12.03 4.98
C LEU A 10 -5.48 -13.25 5.63
N GLY A 11 -4.21 -13.07 6.02
CA GLY A 11 -3.46 -14.10 6.73
C GLY A 11 -3.93 -14.32 8.17
N LEU A 12 -3.34 -15.31 8.84
CA LEU A 12 -3.58 -15.54 10.26
C LEU A 12 -3.16 -14.29 11.07
N GLY A 13 -4.07 -13.75 11.89
CA GLY A 13 -3.84 -12.51 12.66
C GLY A 13 -4.39 -11.24 12.00
N CYS A 14 -4.84 -11.32 10.76
CA CYS A 14 -5.28 -10.16 9.95
C CYS A 14 -6.78 -9.88 10.01
N HIS A 15 -7.52 -10.60 10.86
CA HIS A 15 -8.98 -10.56 10.90
C HIS A 15 -9.51 -9.44 11.80
N SER A 16 -8.67 -8.45 12.12
CA SER A 16 -9.10 -7.25 12.82
C SER A 16 -9.95 -6.38 11.89
N LYS A 17 -10.95 -5.69 12.46
CA LYS A 17 -11.80 -4.77 11.68
C LYS A 17 -10.97 -3.73 10.92
N GLY A 18 -9.92 -3.19 11.55
CA GLY A 18 -9.05 -2.19 10.94
C GLY A 18 -8.29 -2.73 9.73
N THR A 19 -7.71 -3.92 9.85
CA THR A 19 -6.98 -4.58 8.76
C THR A 19 -7.90 -4.91 7.58
N ILE A 20 -9.10 -5.43 7.83
CA ILE A 20 -10.06 -5.73 6.76
C ILE A 20 -10.43 -4.45 5.98
N ILE A 21 -10.65 -3.34 6.68
CA ILE A 21 -10.95 -2.04 6.04
C ILE A 21 -9.74 -1.51 5.25
N HIS A 22 -8.52 -1.69 5.76
CA HIS A 22 -7.29 -1.32 5.06
C HIS A 22 -7.17 -2.04 3.70
N GLU A 23 -7.34 -3.37 3.68
CA GLU A 23 -7.29 -4.16 2.44
C GLU A 23 -8.45 -3.83 1.48
N LEU A 24 -9.64 -3.52 2.01
CA LEU A 24 -10.74 -3.03 1.20
C LEU A 24 -10.41 -1.67 0.56
N GLY A 25 -9.70 -0.79 1.27
CA GLY A 25 -9.18 0.47 0.73
C GLY A 25 -8.26 0.23 -0.47
N HIS A 26 -7.37 -0.77 -0.40
CA HIS A 26 -6.54 -1.17 -1.54
C HIS A 26 -7.37 -1.68 -2.73
N ALA A 27 -8.43 -2.47 -2.48
CA ALA A 27 -9.34 -2.91 -3.53
C ALA A 27 -10.09 -1.75 -4.22
N LEU A 28 -10.35 -0.67 -3.49
CA LEU A 28 -10.93 0.57 -4.03
C LEU A 28 -9.90 1.46 -4.77
N GLY A 29 -8.61 1.13 -4.69
CA GLY A 29 -7.53 1.87 -5.36
C GLY A 29 -6.80 2.87 -4.47
N PHE A 30 -6.98 2.85 -3.15
CA PHE A 30 -6.16 3.64 -2.24
C PHE A 30 -4.77 3.02 -2.07
N TYR A 31 -3.76 3.88 -1.92
CA TYR A 31 -2.38 3.50 -1.59
C TYR A 31 -2.06 3.92 -0.15
N HIS A 32 -0.91 3.49 0.40
CA HIS A 32 -0.52 3.99 1.72
C HIS A 32 -0.31 5.51 1.68
N GLY A 33 -0.72 6.18 2.75
CA GLY A 33 -0.67 7.65 2.83
C GLY A 33 0.74 8.21 2.61
N HIS A 34 1.78 7.52 3.10
CA HIS A 34 3.17 7.94 2.90
C HIS A 34 3.68 7.72 1.46
N ASN A 35 2.89 7.12 0.56
CA ASN A 35 3.25 7.04 -0.86
C ASN A 35 2.67 8.19 -1.69
N ARG A 36 1.98 9.16 -1.07
CA ARG A 36 1.52 10.36 -1.79
C ARG A 36 2.68 11.15 -2.41
N SER A 37 2.40 11.83 -3.52
CA SER A 37 3.39 12.63 -4.24
C SER A 37 3.84 13.87 -3.47
N ASP A 38 3.00 14.39 -2.56
CA ASP A 38 3.27 15.55 -1.71
C ASP A 38 3.74 15.17 -0.29
N ARG A 39 4.07 13.89 -0.04
CA ARG A 39 4.43 13.44 1.31
C ARG A 39 5.63 14.19 1.90
N ASP A 40 6.57 14.62 1.05
CA ASP A 40 7.85 15.17 1.48
C ASP A 40 7.65 16.59 2.05
N ASP A 41 6.45 17.17 1.91
CA ASP A 41 6.02 18.41 2.58
C ASP A 41 5.57 18.17 4.03
N TYR A 42 5.28 16.92 4.41
CA TYR A 42 4.70 16.55 5.70
C TYR A 42 5.52 15.53 6.50
N LEU A 43 6.41 14.77 5.85
CA LEU A 43 7.11 13.63 6.43
C LEU A 43 8.59 13.58 6.01
N ASP A 44 9.47 13.40 7.00
CA ASP A 44 10.88 13.06 6.78
C ASP A 44 11.11 11.56 6.95
N ILE A 45 11.63 10.90 5.91
CA ILE A 45 11.94 9.47 5.93
C ILE A 45 13.44 9.27 6.19
N PHE A 46 13.80 8.83 7.39
CA PHE A 46 15.17 8.47 7.74
C PHE A 46 15.56 7.13 7.11
N MET A 47 16.14 7.18 5.90
CA MET A 47 16.53 5.98 5.14
C MET A 47 17.51 5.07 5.88
N SER A 48 18.28 5.60 6.85
CA SER A 48 19.15 4.82 7.73
C SER A 48 18.40 3.82 8.61
N ASN A 49 17.13 4.08 8.91
CA ASN A 49 16.29 3.24 9.77
C ASN A 49 15.43 2.26 8.95
N VAL A 50 15.51 2.34 7.62
CA VAL A 50 14.76 1.46 6.73
C VAL A 50 15.52 0.14 6.59
N GLN A 51 14.80 -0.97 6.78
CA GLN A 51 15.38 -2.29 6.60
C GLN A 51 15.93 -2.44 5.18
N LYS A 52 17.17 -2.92 5.07
CA LYS A 52 17.83 -3.13 3.78
C LYS A 52 16.96 -4.00 2.88
N GLY A 53 16.71 -3.53 1.65
CA GLY A 53 15.86 -4.22 0.67
C GLY A 53 14.38 -3.83 0.73
N LYS A 54 13.93 -3.01 1.69
CA LYS A 54 12.53 -2.54 1.80
C LYS A 54 12.26 -1.15 1.23
N TYR A 55 13.26 -0.50 0.64
CA TYR A 55 13.13 0.85 0.06
C TYR A 55 12.02 0.98 -0.99
N TYR A 56 11.67 -0.11 -1.68
CA TYR A 56 10.61 -0.09 -2.70
C TYR A 56 9.23 0.24 -2.12
N ALA A 57 8.96 -0.09 -0.84
CA ALA A 57 7.68 0.19 -0.18
C ALA A 57 7.47 1.68 0.14
N LEU A 58 8.55 2.48 0.06
CA LEU A 58 8.55 3.91 0.33
C LEU A 58 8.46 4.75 -0.97
N LYS A 59 8.40 4.11 -2.15
CA LYS A 59 8.32 4.82 -3.43
C LYS A 59 7.00 5.56 -3.57
N GLY A 60 7.05 6.84 -3.94
CA GLY A 60 5.85 7.63 -4.17
C GLY A 60 5.09 7.10 -5.39
N VAL A 61 3.76 7.09 -5.34
CA VAL A 61 2.92 6.77 -6.50
C VAL A 61 2.81 8.03 -7.36
N THR A 62 3.31 7.97 -8.59
CA THR A 62 3.14 9.03 -9.59
C THR A 62 2.05 8.64 -10.59
N LEU A 63 1.33 9.62 -11.13
CA LEU A 63 0.34 9.43 -12.20
C LEU A 63 1.04 8.84 -13.44
N GLY A 64 1.03 7.51 -13.59
CA GLY A 64 1.65 6.82 -14.72
C GLY A 64 2.18 5.42 -14.41
N THR A 65 2.39 5.07 -13.14
CA THR A 65 2.68 3.68 -12.76
C THR A 65 1.41 2.84 -12.81
N HIS A 66 1.15 2.27 -14.00
CA HIS A 66 0.14 1.25 -14.28
C HIS A 66 0.05 0.23 -13.15
N VAL A 67 -1.12 0.14 -12.50
CA VAL A 67 -1.74 -1.04 -11.88
C VAL A 67 -0.76 -2.14 -11.44
N ILE A 68 0.27 -1.78 -10.68
CA ILE A 68 0.96 -2.77 -9.87
C ILE A 68 0.08 -2.88 -8.65
N SER A 69 -0.76 -3.89 -8.69
CA SER A 69 -1.32 -4.55 -7.52
C SER A 69 -0.31 -4.49 -6.38
N GLN A 70 -0.43 -3.48 -5.52
CA GLN A 70 0.14 -3.49 -4.18
C GLN A 70 -0.81 -4.38 -3.37
N LEU A 71 -0.95 -5.65 -3.77
CA LEU A 71 -1.32 -6.73 -2.87
C LEU A 71 -0.12 -6.89 -1.93
N HIS A 72 0.09 -5.91 -1.06
CA HIS A 72 0.83 -6.17 0.14
C HIS A 72 -0.08 -7.08 0.95
N SER A 73 0.32 -8.34 1.07
CA SER A 73 -0.24 -9.23 2.06
C SER A 73 -0.23 -8.51 3.39
N CYS A 74 -1.32 -8.67 4.15
CA CYS A 74 -1.43 -8.17 5.51
C CYS A 74 -0.08 -8.25 6.26
N PRO A 75 0.34 -7.16 6.94
CA PRO A 75 1.64 -7.05 7.60
C PRO A 75 1.92 -8.14 8.63
#